data_AF-A0AAU9IMX9-F1
#
_entry.id   AF-A0AAU9IMX9-F1
#
_cell.length_a   1.000
_cell.length_b   1.000
_cell.length_c   1.000
_cell.angle_alpha   90.00
_cell.angle_beta   90.00
_cell.angle_gamma   90.00
#
_symmetry.space_group_name_H-M   'P 1'
#
loop_
_entity.id
_entity.type
_entity.pdbx_description
1 polymer ?
#
loop_
_entity_poly.entity_id
_entity_poly.type
_entity_poly.pdbx_seq_one_letter_code
_entity_poly.pdbx_strand_id
1 'polypeptide(L)'
;MAYYSTGNSSLPIDADFSQSLPYCVWVPCIPDLSTHSFIPIYTISNFAQSQISSIPERKVPISRGGMKWKPWKESEDNLLIELVQKYGTKQWAKISLEVNNALHGSLTVRNGKQCRERWKNHLNPNLNKGEWSLEEDLLLMKQKLEVGKKWCSIAKRMPGRTENSVKNRWNSLIKAAKKIKELDNTADDLIAAILIEEFTDSLNKH
;
A
#
# COMPACT_ATOMS: atom_id res chain seq x y z
N MET A 1 16.84 -60.46 -32.30
CA MET A 1 16.35 -61.59 -31.48
C MET A 1 15.46 -60.99 -30.41
N ALA A 2 14.15 -60.88 -30.65
CA ALA A 2 13.13 -61.93 -30.49
C ALA A 2 12.63 -62.04 -29.04
N TYR A 3 11.36 -61.66 -28.90
CA TYR A 3 10.38 -61.82 -27.82
C TYR A 3 10.51 -63.07 -26.95
N TYR A 4 10.14 -62.96 -25.66
CA TYR A 4 9.17 -63.86 -25.04
C TYR A 4 8.29 -63.11 -24.01
N SER A 5 7.02 -63.47 -24.06
CA SER A 5 5.88 -63.03 -23.25
C SER A 5 5.43 -64.22 -22.39
N THR A 6 4.83 -63.95 -21.22
CA THR A 6 3.89 -64.75 -20.37
C THR A 6 4.12 -64.33 -18.91
N GLY A 7 3.17 -64.02 -18.02
CA GLY A 7 1.73 -64.29 -17.93
C GLY A 7 1.40 -64.74 -16.49
N ASN A 8 0.24 -64.30 -15.95
CA ASN A 8 -0.44 -64.66 -14.67
C ASN A 8 0.06 -63.98 -13.37
N SER A 9 -0.77 -63.54 -12.41
CA SER A 9 -2.24 -63.58 -12.20
C SER A 9 -2.58 -62.85 -10.87
N SER A 10 -3.82 -62.34 -10.75
CA SER A 10 -4.62 -62.23 -9.50
C SER A 10 -4.67 -60.91 -8.68
N LEU A 11 -5.73 -60.13 -8.97
CA LEU A 11 -6.77 -59.54 -8.07
C LEU A 11 -6.49 -58.34 -7.11
N PRO A 12 -7.55 -57.56 -6.77
CA PRO A 12 -7.53 -56.10 -6.58
C PRO A 12 -7.87 -55.65 -5.15
N ILE A 13 -7.59 -54.40 -4.78
CA ILE A 13 -8.29 -53.71 -3.67
C ILE A 13 -8.39 -52.21 -3.98
N ASP A 14 -9.63 -51.75 -4.18
CA ASP A 14 -10.03 -50.34 -4.22
C ASP A 14 -10.03 -49.74 -2.81
N ALA A 15 -9.67 -48.46 -2.69
CA ALA A 15 -10.05 -47.63 -1.55
C ALA A 15 -10.15 -46.16 -1.97
N ASP A 16 -11.38 -45.77 -2.35
CA ASP A 16 -11.88 -44.40 -2.36
C ASP A 16 -13.02 -44.35 -1.34
N PHE A 17 -12.94 -43.47 -0.33
CA PHE A 17 -14.09 -43.13 0.50
C PHE A 17 -13.96 -41.72 1.10
N SER A 18 -14.52 -40.78 0.36
CA SER A 18 -15.22 -39.61 0.91
C SER A 18 -16.23 -40.03 1.97
N GLN A 19 -16.30 -39.35 3.12
CA GLN A 19 -17.54 -38.73 3.64
C GLN A 19 -17.42 -38.14 5.06
N SER A 20 -17.78 -36.86 5.13
CA SER A 20 -18.58 -36.15 6.16
C SER A 20 -18.62 -36.66 7.61
N LEU A 21 -18.29 -35.76 8.54
CA LEU A 21 -18.79 -35.78 9.91
C LEU A 21 -19.63 -34.53 10.20
N PRO A 22 -20.94 -34.68 10.50
CA PRO A 22 -21.75 -33.69 11.18
C PRO A 22 -21.87 -34.03 12.69
N TYR A 23 -22.38 -33.06 13.45
CA TYR A 23 -22.81 -33.11 14.86
C TYR A 23 -21.75 -32.92 15.94
N CYS A 24 -21.95 -31.85 16.74
CA CYS A 24 -21.82 -31.87 18.20
C CYS A 24 -22.53 -30.64 18.78
N VAL A 25 -23.79 -30.84 19.18
CA VAL A 25 -24.56 -29.97 20.06
C VAL A 25 -24.37 -30.52 21.47
N TRP A 26 -23.92 -29.72 22.42
CA TRP A 26 -24.06 -29.99 23.85
C TRP A 26 -24.36 -28.68 24.59
N VAL A 27 -25.66 -28.43 24.77
CA VAL A 27 -26.21 -27.48 25.74
C VAL A 27 -26.49 -28.27 27.02
N PRO A 28 -25.96 -27.90 28.19
CA PRO A 28 -26.38 -28.49 29.45
C PRO A 28 -27.64 -27.77 29.97
N CYS A 29 -28.67 -28.56 30.26
CA CYS A 29 -29.95 -28.19 30.87
C CYS A 29 -30.03 -28.85 32.25
N ILE A 30 -30.34 -28.11 33.33
CA ILE A 30 -31.14 -28.53 34.52
C ILE A 30 -31.62 -27.23 35.27
N PRO A 31 -32.65 -27.22 36.14
CA PRO A 31 -34.11 -27.35 35.91
C PRO A 31 -34.97 -26.17 36.46
N ASP A 32 -36.23 -26.17 36.02
CA ASP A 32 -37.49 -25.93 36.74
C ASP A 32 -37.61 -24.83 37.81
N LEU A 33 -38.49 -23.86 37.53
CA LEU A 33 -39.50 -23.44 38.50
C LEU A 33 -40.75 -22.91 37.77
N SER A 34 -41.80 -23.72 37.84
CA SER A 34 -43.20 -23.44 37.56
C SER A 34 -43.67 -22.02 37.95
N THR A 35 -44.38 -21.34 37.04
CA THR A 35 -45.68 -20.69 37.31
C THR A 35 -46.30 -20.16 36.01
N HIS A 36 -47.35 -20.89 35.61
CA HIS A 36 -48.61 -20.40 35.06
C HIS A 36 -48.66 -19.35 33.93
N SER A 37 -49.36 -19.80 32.89
CA SER A 37 -50.27 -19.05 32.01
C SER A 37 -49.65 -18.15 30.94
N PHE A 38 -49.72 -18.67 29.71
CA PHE A 38 -49.88 -17.92 28.47
C PHE A 38 -50.88 -16.78 28.63
N ILE A 39 -50.44 -15.54 28.37
CA ILE A 39 -51.34 -14.46 27.99
C ILE A 39 -51.15 -14.23 26.48
N PRO A 40 -52.19 -14.44 25.67
CA PRO A 40 -52.10 -14.37 24.21
C PRO A 40 -51.91 -12.95 23.73
N ILE A 41 -51.24 -12.86 22.59
CA ILE A 41 -50.99 -11.68 21.78
C ILE A 41 -52.34 -11.06 21.41
N TYR A 42 -52.75 -9.97 22.05
CA TYR A 42 -53.59 -8.90 21.52
C TYR A 42 -53.81 -7.87 22.64
N THR A 43 -54.07 -6.62 22.27
CA THR A 43 -54.42 -5.48 23.14
C THR A 43 -53.20 -4.94 23.92
N ILE A 44 -52.71 -3.71 23.75
CA ILE A 44 -53.34 -2.44 23.37
C ILE A 44 -52.26 -1.58 22.70
N SER A 45 -52.53 -1.15 21.46
CA SER A 45 -52.03 0.14 20.99
C SER A 45 -52.55 1.18 21.96
N ASN A 46 -51.66 1.87 22.68
CA ASN A 46 -51.80 3.31 22.86
C ASN A 46 -50.60 3.91 23.59
N PHE A 47 -49.98 4.86 22.89
CA PHE A 47 -49.87 6.21 23.42
C PHE A 47 -48.92 6.39 24.60
N ALA A 48 -47.62 6.35 24.29
CA ALA A 48 -46.65 7.13 25.06
C ALA A 48 -45.64 7.75 24.08
N GLN A 49 -46.08 8.81 23.40
CA GLN A 49 -45.16 9.79 22.84
C GLN A 49 -44.85 10.79 23.94
N SER A 50 -43.70 10.65 24.58
CA SER A 50 -42.86 11.81 24.92
C SER A 50 -41.51 11.37 25.49
N GLN A 51 -40.45 11.97 24.93
CA GLN A 51 -39.09 12.07 25.47
C GLN A 51 -38.17 10.83 25.38
N ILE A 52 -37.65 10.55 24.17
CA ILE A 52 -36.22 10.22 24.04
C ILE A 52 -35.63 11.19 23.02
N SER A 53 -35.12 12.30 23.54
CA SER A 53 -34.22 13.21 22.85
C SER A 53 -32.96 12.46 22.39
N SER A 54 -32.72 12.48 21.08
CA SER A 54 -31.39 12.44 20.44
C SER A 54 -30.36 11.45 21.01
N ILE A 55 -30.41 10.20 20.58
CA ILE A 55 -29.19 9.38 20.51
C ILE A 55 -28.46 9.84 19.24
N PRO A 56 -27.24 10.42 19.32
CA PRO A 56 -26.52 10.79 18.12
C PRO A 56 -26.15 9.50 17.38
N GLU A 57 -26.51 9.43 16.10
CA GLU A 57 -26.02 8.39 15.20
C GLU A 57 -24.50 8.29 15.38
N ARG A 58 -24.03 7.13 15.88
CA ARG A 58 -22.61 6.80 15.75
C ARG A 58 -22.33 6.82 14.27
N LYS A 59 -21.65 7.86 13.80
CA LYS A 59 -21.06 7.91 12.46
C LYS A 59 -20.34 6.59 12.28
N VAL A 60 -20.91 5.70 11.46
CA VAL A 60 -20.24 4.50 11.00
C VAL A 60 -18.88 4.99 10.51
N PRO A 61 -17.74 4.50 11.03
CA PRO A 61 -16.47 4.96 10.53
C PRO A 61 -16.49 4.66 9.04
N ILE A 62 -16.53 5.72 8.23
CA ILE A 62 -16.38 5.62 6.78
C ILE A 62 -15.05 4.88 6.63
N SER A 63 -15.13 3.60 6.30
CA SER A 63 -13.93 2.85 6.00
C SER A 63 -13.31 3.65 4.87
N ARG A 64 -12.10 4.18 5.10
CA ARG A 64 -11.28 4.67 4.01
C ARG A 64 -10.87 3.41 3.24
N GLY A 65 -11.83 2.84 2.50
CA GLY A 65 -11.66 1.73 1.58
C GLY A 65 -10.78 2.23 0.46
N GLY A 66 -9.49 2.38 0.77
CA GLY A 66 -8.47 2.68 -0.20
C GLY A 66 -8.49 1.54 -1.21
N MET A 67 -8.79 1.87 -2.45
CA MET A 67 -8.65 0.95 -3.57
C MET A 67 -7.28 0.28 -3.50
N LYS A 68 -7.27 -1.05 -3.39
CA LYS A 68 -6.06 -1.87 -3.23
C LYS A 68 -5.00 -1.49 -4.26
N TRP A 69 -3.77 -1.23 -3.79
CA TRP A 69 -2.65 -0.85 -4.65
C TRP A 69 -2.31 -1.99 -5.62
N LYS A 70 -2.32 -1.70 -6.92
CA LYS A 70 -1.86 -2.64 -7.96
C LYS A 70 -0.60 -2.07 -8.63
N PRO A 71 0.41 -2.90 -8.92
CA PRO A 71 1.58 -2.47 -9.70
C PRO A 71 1.15 -1.98 -11.09
N TRP A 72 1.86 -1.01 -11.65
CA TRP A 72 1.62 -0.49 -13.01
C TRP A 72 2.13 -1.48 -14.05
N LYS A 73 1.31 -1.74 -15.07
CA LYS A 73 1.72 -2.51 -16.25
C LYS A 73 2.29 -1.58 -17.31
N GLU A 74 3.16 -2.12 -18.16
CA GLU A 74 3.74 -1.37 -19.28
C GLU A 74 2.66 -0.85 -20.25
N SER A 75 1.63 -1.65 -20.54
CA SER A 75 0.50 -1.21 -21.36
C SER A 75 -0.25 -0.02 -20.76
N GLU A 76 -0.36 0.04 -19.43
CA GLU A 76 -0.95 1.19 -18.73
C GLU A 76 -0.05 2.41 -18.81
N ASP A 77 1.27 2.24 -18.68
CA ASP A 77 2.23 3.33 -18.77
C ASP A 77 2.27 3.93 -20.19
N ASN A 78 2.29 3.09 -21.23
CA ASN A 78 2.28 3.52 -22.63
C ASN A 78 1.01 4.32 -22.96
N LEU A 79 -0.16 3.79 -22.58
CA LEU A 79 -1.42 4.50 -22.76
C LEU A 79 -1.46 5.81 -21.95
N LEU A 80 -0.94 5.81 -20.72
CA LEU A 80 -0.87 7.02 -19.90
C LEU A 80 0.02 8.09 -20.55
N ILE A 81 1.13 7.71 -21.19
CA ILE A 81 1.99 8.64 -21.93
C ILE A 81 1.23 9.26 -23.10
N GLU A 82 0.57 8.45 -23.92
CA GLU A 82 -0.23 8.90 -25.06
C GLU A 82 -1.35 9.86 -24.62
N LEU A 83 -2.11 9.49 -23.59
CA LEU A 83 -3.21 10.30 -23.07
C LEU A 83 -2.73 11.63 -22.49
N VAL A 84 -1.56 11.66 -21.84
CA VAL A 84 -0.97 12.91 -21.34
C VAL A 84 -0.48 13.80 -22.49
N GLN A 85 0.06 13.22 -23.57
CA GLN A 85 0.39 13.98 -24.77
C GLN A 85 -0.86 14.57 -25.43
N LYS A 86 -1.97 13.82 -25.45
CA LYS A 86 -3.24 14.25 -26.05
C LYS A 86 -4.00 15.30 -25.23
N TYR A 87 -4.13 15.13 -23.91
CA TYR A 87 -4.97 15.98 -23.05
C TYR A 87 -4.20 16.92 -22.11
N GLY A 88 -2.88 16.77 -22.03
CA GLY A 88 -2.01 17.50 -21.12
C GLY A 88 -2.08 17.03 -19.67
N THR A 89 -1.41 17.76 -18.78
CA THR A 89 -1.22 17.39 -17.35
C THR A 89 -2.25 17.99 -16.39
N LYS A 90 -3.39 18.47 -16.91
CA LYS A 90 -4.46 19.10 -16.11
C LYS A 90 -5.69 18.20 -15.95
N GLN A 91 -5.93 17.28 -16.88
CA GLN A 91 -7.19 16.54 -17.00
C GLN A 91 -7.10 15.09 -16.47
N TRP A 92 -6.54 14.91 -15.27
CA TRP A 92 -6.26 13.57 -14.73
C TRP A 92 -7.49 12.68 -14.52
N ALA A 93 -8.65 13.26 -14.19
CA ALA A 93 -9.89 12.50 -14.05
C ALA A 93 -10.30 11.83 -15.37
N LYS A 94 -10.26 12.61 -16.47
CA LYS A 94 -10.53 12.12 -17.82
C LYS A 94 -9.51 11.07 -18.26
N ILE A 95 -8.23 11.33 -18.04
CA ILE A 95 -7.15 10.39 -18.34
C ILE A 95 -7.38 9.06 -17.62
N SER A 96 -7.71 9.09 -16.31
CA SER A 96 -7.96 7.84 -15.57
C SER A 96 -9.18 7.08 -16.06
N LEU A 97 -10.23 7.78 -16.52
CA LEU A 97 -11.41 7.16 -17.12
C LEU A 97 -11.05 6.45 -18.42
N GLU A 98 -10.28 7.09 -19.30
CA GLU A 98 -9.87 6.48 -20.58
C GLU A 98 -8.96 5.27 -20.37
N VAL A 99 -8.02 5.32 -19.40
CA VAL A 99 -7.21 4.15 -19.03
C VAL A 99 -8.09 2.99 -18.55
N ASN A 100 -9.08 3.26 -17.71
CA ASN A 100 -9.99 2.22 -17.19
C ASN A 100 -10.90 1.64 -18.29
N ASN A 101 -11.40 2.48 -19.18
CA ASN A 101 -12.25 2.05 -20.29
C ASN A 101 -11.46 1.18 -21.28
N ALA A 102 -10.25 1.59 -21.63
CA ALA A 102 -9.42 0.89 -22.61
C ALA A 102 -8.83 -0.43 -22.09
N LEU A 103 -8.39 -0.49 -20.83
CA LEU A 103 -7.58 -1.62 -20.32
C LEU A 103 -8.26 -2.43 -19.21
N HIS A 104 -9.28 -1.88 -18.56
CA HIS A 104 -9.90 -2.50 -17.38
C HIS A 104 -11.40 -2.76 -17.56
N GLY A 105 -11.91 -2.70 -18.79
CA GLY A 105 -13.32 -2.99 -19.09
C GLY A 105 -14.28 -2.06 -18.34
N SER A 106 -13.92 -0.78 -18.21
CA SER A 106 -14.66 0.25 -17.45
C SER A 106 -14.71 0.03 -15.93
N LEU A 107 -13.98 -0.95 -15.39
CA LEU A 107 -13.79 -1.08 -13.95
C LEU A 107 -12.84 0.02 -13.47
N THR A 108 -13.20 0.69 -12.38
CA THR A 108 -12.33 1.70 -11.76
C THR A 108 -11.14 1.02 -11.07
N VAL A 109 -10.04 0.84 -11.79
CA VAL A 109 -8.78 0.27 -11.28
C VAL A 109 -7.75 1.35 -10.99
N ARG A 110 -7.71 2.39 -11.83
CA ARG A 110 -6.85 3.56 -11.67
C ARG A 110 -7.69 4.80 -11.40
N ASN A 111 -7.22 5.68 -10.52
CA ASN A 111 -7.81 6.99 -10.32
C ASN A 111 -6.89 8.12 -10.80
N GLY A 112 -7.44 9.31 -11.00
CA GLY A 112 -6.69 10.46 -11.51
C GLY A 112 -5.47 10.82 -10.65
N LYS A 113 -5.56 10.65 -9.32
CA LYS A 113 -4.41 10.87 -8.42
C LYS A 113 -3.28 9.88 -8.72
N GLN A 114 -3.59 8.60 -8.90
CA GLN A 114 -2.60 7.57 -9.23
C GLN A 114 -1.96 7.84 -10.59
N CYS A 115 -2.75 8.20 -11.61
CA CYS A 115 -2.24 8.56 -12.93
C CYS A 115 -1.27 9.75 -12.84
N ARG A 116 -1.66 10.82 -12.12
CA ARG A 116 -0.81 11.99 -11.91
C ARG A 116 0.50 11.64 -11.20
N GLU A 117 0.43 10.88 -10.11
CA GLU A 117 1.62 10.47 -9.36
C GLU A 117 2.54 9.56 -10.19
N ARG A 118 1.97 8.65 -10.98
CA ARG A 118 2.75 7.80 -11.89
C ARG A 118 3.48 8.63 -12.94
N TRP A 119 2.78 9.57 -13.56
CA TRP A 119 3.37 10.49 -14.52
C TRP A 119 4.49 11.32 -13.90
N LYS A 120 4.18 12.02 -12.81
CA LYS A 120 5.10 12.96 -12.15
C LYS A 120 6.40 12.28 -11.67
N ASN A 121 6.32 11.03 -11.22
CA ASN A 121 7.44 10.35 -10.57
C ASN A 121 8.21 9.39 -11.48
N HIS A 122 7.62 8.93 -12.59
CA HIS A 122 8.23 7.87 -13.41
C HIS A 122 8.18 8.10 -14.93
N LEU A 123 7.06 8.59 -15.46
CA LEU A 123 6.86 8.62 -16.92
C LEU A 123 7.26 9.94 -17.59
N ASN A 124 7.29 11.03 -16.83
CA ASN A 124 7.69 12.33 -17.38
C ASN A 124 9.11 12.25 -17.97
N PRO A 125 9.32 12.60 -19.27
CA PRO A 125 10.62 12.52 -19.92
C PRO A 125 11.66 13.47 -19.33
N ASN A 126 11.22 14.54 -18.67
CA ASN A 126 12.13 15.52 -18.05
C ASN A 126 12.76 15.02 -16.73
N LEU A 127 12.46 13.79 -16.31
CA LEU A 127 13.00 13.21 -15.09
C LEU A 127 14.37 12.59 -15.34
N ASN A 128 15.33 12.91 -14.47
CA ASN A 128 16.61 12.23 -14.46
C ASN A 128 16.47 10.85 -13.80
N LYS A 129 16.57 9.81 -14.63
CA LYS A 129 16.53 8.39 -14.23
C LYS A 129 17.91 7.79 -13.98
N GLY A 130 18.97 8.56 -14.19
CA GLY A 130 20.34 8.14 -13.95
C GLY A 130 20.68 8.01 -12.46
N GLU A 131 21.88 7.52 -12.21
CA GLU A 131 22.44 7.32 -10.87
C GLU A 131 22.58 8.65 -10.12
N TRP A 132 22.66 8.57 -8.79
CA TRP A 132 22.88 9.75 -7.94
C TRP A 132 24.36 10.06 -7.90
N SER A 133 24.70 11.28 -8.27
CA SER A 133 26.07 11.80 -8.16
C SER A 133 26.41 12.17 -6.72
N LEU A 134 27.71 12.23 -6.41
CA LEU A 134 28.19 12.63 -5.08
C LEU A 134 27.79 14.09 -4.79
N GLU A 135 27.83 14.95 -5.80
CA GLU A 135 27.42 16.36 -5.69
C GLU A 135 25.94 16.50 -5.33
N GLU A 136 25.07 15.67 -5.93
CA GLU A 136 23.65 15.63 -5.59
C GLU A 136 23.44 15.15 -4.14
N ASP A 137 24.22 14.17 -3.67
CA ASP A 137 24.13 13.66 -2.30
C ASP A 137 24.60 14.70 -1.27
N LEU A 138 25.72 15.38 -1.53
CA LEU A 138 26.21 16.46 -0.67
C LEU A 138 25.17 17.60 -0.58
N LEU A 139 24.59 17.98 -1.71
CA LEU A 139 23.51 18.97 -1.74
C LEU A 139 22.28 18.50 -0.97
N LEU A 140 21.92 17.22 -1.09
CA LEU A 140 20.81 16.61 -0.35
C LEU A 140 21.04 16.69 1.16
N MET A 141 22.22 16.30 1.62
CA MET A 141 22.58 16.33 3.03
C MET A 141 22.54 17.75 3.57
N LYS A 142 23.21 18.69 2.89
CA LYS A 142 23.21 20.11 3.26
C LYS A 142 21.78 20.66 3.38
N GLN A 143 20.96 20.47 2.36
CA GLN A 143 19.58 20.97 2.37
C GLN A 143 18.73 20.28 3.44
N LYS A 144 18.93 18.97 3.66
CA LYS A 144 18.19 18.21 4.66
C LYS A 144 18.48 18.72 6.08
N LEU A 145 19.69 19.19 6.32
CA LEU A 145 20.14 19.80 7.56
C LEU A 145 19.57 21.21 7.74
N GLU A 146 19.61 22.04 6.70
CA GLU A 146 19.07 23.41 6.71
C GLU A 146 17.55 23.46 6.88
N VAL A 147 16.78 22.69 6.08
CA VAL A 147 15.32 22.85 5.97
C VAL A 147 14.50 21.70 6.56
N GLY A 148 15.15 20.63 7.02
CA GLY A 148 14.46 19.46 7.58
C GLY A 148 13.82 18.57 6.51
N LYS A 149 12.71 17.88 6.84
CA LYS A 149 12.02 16.91 5.95
C LYS A 149 11.13 17.57 4.87
N LYS A 150 11.48 18.78 4.43
CA LYS A 150 10.71 19.53 3.41
C LYS A 150 11.11 19.07 1.99
N TRP A 151 10.80 17.82 1.65
CA TRP A 151 11.24 17.17 0.41
C TRP A 151 10.89 17.94 -0.86
N CYS A 152 9.69 18.53 -0.93
CA CYS A 152 9.29 19.40 -2.04
C CYS A 152 10.27 20.56 -2.24
N SER A 153 10.70 21.21 -1.16
CA SER A 153 11.62 22.34 -1.19
C SER A 153 13.02 21.91 -1.60
N ILE A 154 13.46 20.75 -1.12
CA ILE A 154 14.77 20.18 -1.48
C ILE A 154 14.78 19.80 -2.97
N ALA A 155 13.76 19.11 -3.46
CA ALA A 155 13.66 18.70 -4.86
C ALA A 155 13.65 19.88 -5.85
N LYS A 156 13.12 21.04 -5.46
CA LYS A 156 13.19 22.26 -6.29
C LYS A 156 14.62 22.73 -6.57
N ARG A 157 15.59 22.37 -5.72
CA ARG A 157 17.01 22.70 -5.90
C ARG A 157 17.78 21.64 -6.69
N MET A 158 17.14 20.52 -7.04
CA MET A 158 17.74 19.40 -7.76
C MET A 158 17.03 19.20 -9.11
N PRO A 159 17.52 19.82 -10.19
CA PRO A 159 16.86 19.73 -11.48
C PRO A 159 16.73 18.27 -11.94
N GLY A 160 15.57 17.90 -12.47
CA GLY A 160 15.29 16.53 -12.93
C GLY A 160 15.02 15.51 -11.82
N ARG A 161 15.21 15.82 -10.53
CA ARG A 161 14.84 14.95 -9.42
C ARG A 161 13.46 15.30 -8.87
N THR A 162 12.72 14.28 -8.45
CA THR A 162 11.40 14.43 -7.85
C THR A 162 11.48 14.42 -6.33
N GLU A 163 10.47 14.99 -5.67
CA GLU A 163 10.30 14.85 -4.22
C GLU A 163 10.41 13.39 -3.77
N ASN A 164 9.82 12.46 -4.53
CA ASN A 164 9.85 11.05 -4.22
C ASN A 164 11.26 10.46 -4.37
N SER A 165 11.99 10.80 -5.44
CA SER A 165 13.37 10.33 -5.61
C SER A 165 14.30 10.86 -4.53
N VAL A 166 14.16 12.13 -4.16
CA VAL A 166 14.95 12.78 -3.09
C VAL A 166 14.74 12.08 -1.74
N LYS A 167 13.48 11.89 -1.34
CA LYS A 167 13.13 11.18 -0.10
C LYS A 167 13.67 9.74 -0.12
N ASN A 168 13.55 9.05 -1.25
CA ASN A 168 14.05 7.69 -1.40
C ASN A 168 15.56 7.64 -1.29
N ARG A 169 16.29 8.57 -1.93
CA ARG A 169 17.76 8.64 -1.82
C ARG A 169 18.21 8.85 -0.39
N TRP A 170 17.59 9.79 0.33
CA TRP A 170 17.88 10.00 1.75
C TRP A 170 17.70 8.73 2.58
N ASN A 171 16.57 8.02 2.39
CA ASN A 171 16.32 6.77 3.11
C ASN A 171 17.36 5.69 2.77
N SER A 172 17.79 5.61 1.51
CA SER A 172 18.86 4.71 1.08
C SER A 172 20.20 5.06 1.73
N LEU A 173 20.57 6.34 1.79
CA LEU A 173 21.79 6.81 2.46
C LEU A 173 21.77 6.48 3.97
N ILE A 174 20.65 6.73 4.63
CA ILE A 174 20.49 6.40 6.06
C ILE A 174 20.55 4.89 6.30
N LYS A 175 19.97 4.07 5.41
CA LYS A 175 20.06 2.61 5.52
C LYS A 175 21.50 2.12 5.31
N ALA A 176 22.23 2.71 4.36
CA ALA A 176 23.63 2.39 4.12
C ALA A 176 24.50 2.74 5.33
N ALA A 177 24.34 3.95 5.88
CA ALA A 177 25.07 4.39 7.07
C ALA A 177 24.82 3.49 8.30
N LYS A 178 23.56 3.05 8.50
CA LYS A 178 23.23 2.09 9.58
C LYS A 178 23.92 0.75 9.39
N LYS A 179 23.93 0.23 8.16
CA LYS A 179 24.60 -1.04 7.83
C LYS A 179 26.12 -0.96 8.04
N ILE A 180 26.73 0.19 7.72
CA ILE A 180 28.17 0.42 7.94
C ILE A 180 28.47 0.44 9.45
N LYS A 181 27.63 1.11 10.26
CA LYS A 181 27.78 1.10 11.71
C LYS A 181 27.69 -0.29 12.34
N GLU A 182 26.95 -1.21 11.71
CA GLU A 182 26.83 -2.61 12.12
C GLU A 182 28.04 -3.48 11.67
N LEU A 183 28.95 -2.95 10.83
CA LEU A 183 30.09 -3.67 10.21
C LEU A 183 31.47 -3.27 10.76
N ASP A 184 31.51 -2.62 11.93
CA ASP A 184 32.68 -2.29 12.75
C ASP A 184 33.64 -1.16 12.31
N ASN A 185 33.82 -0.28 13.30
CA ASN A 185 34.82 0.77 13.54
C ASN A 185 36.15 0.64 12.78
N THR A 186 36.55 1.67 12.01
CA THR A 186 37.91 2.30 12.04
C THR A 186 38.21 3.26 10.88
N ALA A 187 37.57 3.17 9.71
CA ALA A 187 37.84 4.09 8.58
C ALA A 187 36.68 5.02 8.22
N ASP A 188 35.44 4.53 8.31
CA ASP A 188 34.25 5.31 7.96
C ASP A 188 33.79 6.26 9.08
N ASP A 189 34.19 6.00 10.34
CA ASP A 189 33.97 6.92 11.47
C ASP A 189 34.81 8.19 11.37
N LEU A 190 35.97 8.15 10.70
CA LEU A 190 36.76 9.35 10.38
C LEU A 190 36.09 10.18 9.28
N ILE A 191 35.50 9.54 8.26
CA ILE A 191 34.78 10.26 7.20
C ILE A 191 33.47 10.84 7.72
N ALA A 192 32.73 10.10 8.57
CA ALA A 192 31.55 10.60 9.25
C ALA A 192 31.89 11.71 10.27
N ALA A 193 33.02 11.63 10.98
CA ALA A 193 33.50 12.69 11.88
C ALA A 193 33.90 13.96 11.11
N ILE A 194 34.58 13.86 9.97
CA ILE A 194 34.90 15.00 9.08
C ILE A 194 33.62 15.65 8.53
N LEU A 195 32.63 14.85 8.14
CA LEU A 195 31.32 15.33 7.67
C LEU A 195 30.47 15.96 8.78
N ILE A 196 30.78 15.71 10.06
CA ILE A 196 30.09 16.28 11.23
C ILE A 196 30.84 17.52 11.75
N GLU A 197 32.18 17.54 11.79
CA GLU A 197 32.98 18.68 12.26
C GLU A 197 32.85 19.91 11.36
N GLU A 198 32.94 19.77 10.03
CA GLU A 198 32.67 20.87 9.09
C GLU A 198 31.24 21.39 9.21
N PHE A 199 30.31 20.49 9.57
CA PHE A 199 28.91 20.81 9.75
C PHE A 199 28.66 21.56 11.08
N THR A 200 29.41 21.28 12.15
CA THR A 200 29.32 22.01 13.44
C THR A 200 30.05 23.35 13.44
N ASP A 201 31.18 23.48 12.74
CA ASP A 201 31.89 24.76 12.63
C ASP A 201 31.11 25.79 11.80
N SER A 202 30.33 25.32 10.83
CA SER A 202 29.40 26.17 10.07
C SER A 202 28.19 26.64 10.90
N LEU A 203 27.88 25.99 12.03
CA LEU A 203 26.74 26.33 12.90
C LEU A 203 27.14 27.27 14.06
N ASN A 204 28.42 27.39 14.39
CA ASN A 204 28.92 28.29 15.45
C ASN A 204 29.43 29.65 14.93
N LYS A 205 29.31 29.93 13.63
CA LYS A 205 29.80 31.17 13.00
C LYS A 205 28.72 32.21 12.66
N HIS A 206 27.52 32.08 13.22
CA HIS A 206 26.48 33.12 13.19
C HIS A 206 25.67 33.14 14.49
#